data_AF-A0A969TVC1-F1
#
_entry.id   AF-A0A969TVC1-F1
#
_cell.length_a   1.000
_cell.length_b   1.000
_cell.length_c   1.000
_cell.angle_alpha   90.00
_cell.angle_beta   90.00
_cell.angle_gamma   90.00
#
_symmetry.space_group_name_H-M   'P 1'
#
loop_
_entity.id
_entity.type
_entity.pdbx_description
1 polymer ?
#
loop_
_entity_poly.entity_id
_entity_poly.type
_entity_poly.pdbx_seq_one_letter_code
_entity_poly.pdbx_strand_id
1 'polypeptide(L)'
;MVRQIKTSSENALVLISHDFTNTHLDIAPLEDLSNIHLLERHKKAKRGDFSLIQPYLEAVDWLFERQYDFDWLIYLSEQDYPCQPTSEIEKFLEETKYDGFIQYWNAIAPGNPWGRSGFWRYYRQYYPLSSLVSKVVERVLRSRFIQANLLPLQPIHLSGFENLFFNQKY
;
A
#
# COMPACT_ATOMS: atom_id res chain seq x y z
N MET A 1 -13.56 1.58 12.96
CA MET A 1 -12.33 2.31 13.29
C MET A 1 -12.56 3.81 13.45
N VAL A 2 -13.05 4.52 12.42
CA VAL A 2 -13.25 5.99 12.43
C VAL A 2 -13.92 6.50 13.70
N ARG A 3 -15.06 5.93 14.11
CA ARG A 3 -15.74 6.32 15.36
C ARG A 3 -14.87 6.22 16.60
N GLN A 4 -14.01 5.20 16.72
CA GLN A 4 -13.11 5.06 17.86
C GLN A 4 -12.06 6.17 17.88
N ILE A 5 -11.49 6.51 16.71
CA ILE A 5 -10.58 7.66 16.58
C ILE A 5 -11.30 8.93 17.01
N LYS A 6 -12.53 9.17 16.53
CA LYS A 6 -13.32 10.36 16.87
C LYS A 6 -13.75 10.42 18.33
N THR A 7 -14.00 9.28 18.97
CA THR A 7 -14.31 9.22 20.42
C THR A 7 -13.11 9.62 21.26
N SER A 8 -11.90 9.22 20.87
CA SER A 8 -10.68 9.56 21.63
C SER A 8 -10.07 10.90 21.22
N SER A 9 -10.32 11.36 20.00
CA SER A 9 -9.84 12.62 19.45
C SER A 9 -10.93 13.26 18.57
N GLU A 10 -11.76 14.08 19.20
CA GLU A 10 -12.94 14.69 18.56
C GLU A 10 -12.55 15.61 17.40
N ASN A 11 -11.37 16.24 17.47
CA ASN A 11 -10.91 17.17 16.44
C ASN A 11 -10.12 16.50 15.31
N ALA A 12 -9.76 15.21 15.44
CA ALA A 12 -8.98 14.50 14.43
C ALA A 12 -9.62 14.61 13.04
N LEU A 13 -8.80 14.97 12.06
CA LEU A 13 -9.13 14.98 10.64
C LEU A 13 -8.96 13.57 10.07
N VAL A 14 -10.02 13.03 9.48
CA VAL A 14 -9.99 11.68 8.90
C VAL A 14 -10.31 11.76 7.41
N LEU A 15 -9.32 11.41 6.60
CA LEU A 15 -9.46 11.27 5.16
C LEU A 15 -9.67 9.80 4.82
N ILE A 16 -10.82 9.47 4.25
CA ILE A 16 -11.19 8.12 3.85
C ILE A 16 -10.98 8.01 2.35
N SER A 17 -10.07 7.14 1.91
CA SER A 17 -9.87 6.86 0.49
C SER A 17 -10.32 5.43 0.19
N HIS A 18 -11.38 5.28 -0.61
CA HIS A 18 -12.00 3.99 -0.89
C HIS A 18 -11.98 3.64 -2.37
N ASP A 19 -11.72 2.37 -2.70
CA ASP A 19 -11.77 1.85 -4.06
C ASP A 19 -13.16 1.27 -4.36
N PHE A 20 -14.00 2.09 -4.99
CA PHE A 20 -15.38 1.72 -5.35
C PHE A 20 -15.49 0.70 -6.50
N THR A 21 -14.38 0.23 -7.08
CA THR A 21 -14.45 -0.68 -8.23
C THR A 21 -14.95 -2.08 -7.89
N ASN A 22 -14.84 -2.51 -6.63
CA ASN A 22 -15.25 -3.86 -6.22
C ASN A 22 -16.24 -3.86 -5.06
N THR A 23 -16.33 -2.77 -4.27
CA THR A 23 -17.20 -2.69 -3.10
C THR A 23 -17.76 -1.28 -2.94
N HIS A 24 -19.03 -1.19 -2.54
CA HIS A 24 -19.64 0.05 -2.10
C HIS A 24 -19.23 0.34 -0.65
N LEU A 25 -19.10 1.62 -0.30
CA LEU A 25 -18.87 2.09 1.06
C LEU A 25 -20.03 3.01 1.44
N ASP A 26 -20.79 2.62 2.45
CA ASP A 26 -21.83 3.45 3.05
C ASP A 26 -21.19 4.38 4.09
N ILE A 27 -21.27 5.69 3.83
CA ILE A 27 -20.74 6.73 4.71
C ILE A 27 -21.83 7.37 5.59
N ALA A 28 -23.11 7.04 5.38
CA ALA A 28 -24.21 7.59 6.19
C ALA A 28 -23.98 7.40 7.70
N PRO A 29 -23.41 6.26 8.18
CA PRO A 29 -23.07 6.09 9.58
C PRO A 29 -21.94 6.99 10.10
N LEU A 30 -21.41 7.93 9.33
CA LEU A 30 -20.36 8.87 9.75
C LEU A 30 -20.79 10.34 9.59
N GLU A 31 -22.00 10.60 9.11
CA GLU A 31 -22.50 11.97 8.84
C GLU A 31 -22.63 12.84 10.09
N ASP A 32 -22.76 12.22 11.27
CA ASP A 32 -22.80 12.90 12.58
C ASP A 32 -21.42 13.38 13.05
N LEU A 33 -20.34 13.01 12.37
CA LEU A 33 -18.97 13.29 12.78
C LEU A 33 -18.39 14.46 11.96
N SER A 34 -17.72 15.38 12.65
CA SER A 34 -16.97 16.47 12.00
C SER A 34 -15.63 15.98 11.43
N ASN A 35 -15.05 16.74 10.51
CA ASN A 35 -13.71 16.52 9.94
C ASN A 35 -13.52 15.13 9.32
N ILE A 36 -14.57 14.58 8.71
CA ILE A 36 -14.51 13.36 7.91
C ILE A 36 -14.64 13.76 6.44
N HIS A 37 -13.69 13.36 5.60
CA HIS A 37 -13.74 13.61 4.17
C HIS A 37 -13.51 12.33 3.38
N LEU A 38 -14.39 12.06 2.42
CA LEU A 38 -14.21 10.99 1.45
C LEU A 38 -13.39 11.52 0.26
N LEU A 39 -12.27 10.86 -0.01
CA LEU A 39 -11.46 11.07 -1.21
C LEU A 39 -11.83 10.00 -2.24
N GLU A 40 -12.44 10.45 -3.34
CA GLU A 40 -12.75 9.56 -4.46
C GLU A 40 -11.48 9.12 -5.16
N ARG A 41 -11.25 7.81 -5.20
CA ARG A 41 -10.12 7.24 -5.94
C ARG A 41 -10.44 7.17 -7.42
N HIS A 42 -9.50 7.64 -8.25
CA HIS A 42 -9.62 7.52 -9.71
C HIS A 42 -9.00 6.23 -10.27
N LYS A 43 -8.27 5.46 -9.45
CA LYS A 43 -7.57 4.24 -9.88
C LYS A 43 -7.83 3.08 -8.93
N LYS A 44 -8.09 1.92 -9.53
CA LYS A 44 -8.20 0.63 -8.83
C LYS A 44 -6.91 0.31 -8.08
N ALA A 45 -7.05 -0.13 -6.84
CA ALA A 45 -5.95 -0.65 -6.04
C ALA A 45 -5.50 -2.01 -6.59
N LYS A 46 -4.24 -2.11 -6.99
CA LYS A 46 -3.63 -3.37 -7.43
C LYS A 46 -2.56 -3.81 -6.44
N ARG A 47 -2.63 -5.06 -6.01
CA ARG A 47 -1.67 -5.62 -5.05
C ARG A 47 -0.24 -5.53 -5.59
N GLY A 48 0.65 -4.94 -4.81
CA GLY A 48 2.08 -4.81 -5.13
C GLY A 48 2.39 -3.79 -6.24
N ASP A 49 1.40 -2.98 -6.62
CA ASP A 49 1.55 -1.90 -7.57
C ASP A 49 1.60 -0.54 -6.85
N PHE A 50 2.08 0.50 -7.56
CA PHE A 50 2.13 1.86 -7.03
C PHE A 50 0.76 2.42 -6.66
N SER A 51 -0.33 1.91 -7.25
CA SER A 51 -1.70 2.25 -6.87
C SER A 51 -2.02 2.06 -5.37
N LEU A 52 -1.21 1.30 -4.61
CA LEU A 52 -1.39 1.18 -3.15
C LEU A 52 -0.89 2.38 -2.35
N ILE A 53 0.11 3.13 -2.85
CA ILE A 53 0.61 4.35 -2.18
C ILE A 53 -0.07 5.62 -2.71
N GLN A 54 -0.71 5.54 -3.87
CA GLN A 54 -1.43 6.66 -4.48
C GLN A 54 -2.42 7.37 -3.52
N PRO A 55 -3.22 6.68 -2.68
CA PRO A 55 -4.14 7.33 -1.73
C PRO A 55 -3.44 8.22 -0.72
N TYR A 56 -2.27 7.80 -0.26
CA TYR A 56 -1.47 8.56 0.69
C TYR A 56 -0.99 9.86 0.05
N LEU A 57 -0.51 9.79 -1.21
CA LEU A 57 -0.08 10.97 -1.95
C LEU A 57 -1.26 11.90 -2.28
N GLU A 58 -2.40 11.36 -2.68
CA GLU A 58 -3.63 12.13 -2.92
C GLU A 58 -4.12 12.82 -1.64
N ALA A 59 -4.02 12.16 -0.48
CA ALA A 59 -4.34 12.76 0.81
C ALA A 59 -3.38 13.90 1.17
N VAL A 60 -2.08 13.72 0.92
CA VAL A 60 -1.07 14.76 1.11
C VAL A 60 -1.39 15.98 0.24
N ASP A 61 -1.61 15.79 -1.06
CA ASP A 61 -1.99 16.88 -1.98
C ASP A 61 -3.25 17.58 -1.50
N TRP A 62 -4.29 16.82 -1.11
CA TRP A 62 -5.56 17.36 -0.62
C TRP A 62 -5.40 18.25 0.62
N LEU A 63 -4.55 17.84 1.58
CA LEU A 63 -4.26 18.57 2.81
C LEU A 63 -3.57 19.91 2.51
N PHE A 64 -2.54 19.88 1.67
CA PHE A 64 -1.78 21.07 1.30
C PHE A 64 -2.60 22.05 0.45
N GLU A 65 -3.38 21.56 -0.51
CA GLU A 65 -4.27 22.39 -1.33
C GLU A 65 -5.31 23.16 -0.51
N ARG A 66 -5.78 22.58 0.60
CA ARG A 66 -6.79 23.17 1.48
C ARG A 66 -6.20 23.88 2.69
N GLN A 67 -4.87 23.91 2.80
CA GLN A 67 -4.15 24.58 3.88
C GLN A 67 -4.61 24.10 5.26
N TYR A 68 -4.85 22.79 5.41
CA TYR A 68 -5.11 22.21 6.73
C TYR A 68 -3.81 22.18 7.53
N ASP A 69 -3.87 22.67 8.76
CA ASP A 69 -2.81 22.49 9.74
C ASP A 69 -2.95 21.12 10.39
N PHE A 70 -1.85 20.36 10.41
CA PHE A 70 -1.76 19.08 11.10
C PHE A 70 -0.32 18.85 11.57
N ASP A 71 -0.16 18.23 12.73
CA ASP A 71 1.17 17.90 13.27
C ASP A 71 1.65 16.53 12.74
N TRP A 72 0.73 15.58 12.59
CA TRP A 72 1.04 14.19 12.25
C TRP A 72 0.05 13.62 11.25
N LEU A 73 0.57 12.91 10.23
CA LEU A 73 -0.22 12.14 9.27
C LEU A 73 0.04 10.65 9.45
N ILE A 74 -1.01 9.91 9.82
CA ILE A 74 -0.96 8.46 10.04
C ILE A 74 -1.73 7.76 8.92
N TYR A 75 -1.06 6.87 8.19
CA TYR A 75 -1.68 6.08 7.12
C TYR A 75 -2.18 4.74 7.66
N LEU A 76 -3.49 4.50 7.56
CA LEU A 76 -4.17 3.30 8.04
C LEU A 76 -4.99 2.65 6.93
N SER A 77 -5.07 1.33 6.96
CA SER A 77 -5.96 0.50 6.15
C SER A 77 -7.15 -0.01 6.98
N GLU A 78 -8.15 -0.59 6.33
CA GLU A 78 -9.30 -1.20 7.01
C GLU A 78 -8.92 -2.38 7.93
N GLN A 79 -7.75 -2.99 7.72
CA GLN A 79 -7.27 -4.13 8.52
C GLN A 79 -6.44 -3.69 9.73
N ASP A 80 -6.15 -2.40 9.84
CA ASP A 80 -5.43 -1.86 10.99
C ASP A 80 -6.38 -1.64 12.17
N TYR A 81 -5.86 -1.90 13.36
CA TYR A 81 -6.58 -1.68 14.61
C TYR A 81 -5.64 -1.05 15.65
N PRO A 82 -6.10 -0.05 16.41
CA PRO A 82 -5.30 0.53 17.48
C PRO A 82 -5.05 -0.51 18.57
N CYS A 83 -3.79 -0.70 18.94
CA CYS A 83 -3.37 -1.55 20.06
C CYS A 83 -3.26 -0.78 21.38
N GLN A 84 -3.38 0.54 21.32
CA GLN A 84 -3.30 1.47 22.45
C GLN A 84 -4.37 2.56 22.30
N PRO A 85 -4.79 3.22 23.40
CA PRO A 85 -5.66 4.39 23.33
C PRO A 85 -5.08 5.48 22.43
N THR A 86 -5.92 6.14 21.63
CA THR A 86 -5.46 7.24 20.74
C THR A 86 -4.78 8.37 21.52
N SER A 87 -5.24 8.67 22.74
CA SER A 87 -4.62 9.67 23.60
C SER A 87 -3.18 9.35 24.00
N GLU A 88 -2.82 8.06 24.14
CA GLU A 88 -1.42 7.66 24.39
C GLU A 88 -0.56 7.89 23.15
N ILE A 89 -1.11 7.63 21.96
CA ILE A 89 -0.43 7.85 20.68
C ILE A 89 -0.22 9.34 20.46
N GLU A 90 -1.24 10.17 20.64
CA GLU A 90 -1.15 11.63 20.49
C GLU A 90 -0.13 12.23 21.45
N LYS A 91 -0.16 11.84 22.73
CA LYS A 91 0.84 12.28 23.71
C LYS A 91 2.26 11.89 23.29
N PHE A 92 2.46 10.66 22.84
CA PHE A 92 3.77 10.21 22.37
C PHE A 92 4.25 11.05 21.17
N LEU A 93 3.36 11.34 20.24
CA LEU A 93 3.67 12.12 19.03
C LEU A 93 3.89 13.61 19.33
N GLU A 94 3.26 14.17 20.36
CA GLU A 94 3.51 15.53 20.85
C GLU A 94 4.86 15.67 21.55
N GLU A 95 5.25 14.66 22.35
CA GLU A 95 6.47 14.71 23.17
C GLU A 95 7.74 14.28 22.42
N THR A 96 7.61 13.70 21.23
CA THR A 96 8.75 13.17 20.47
C THR A 96 9.56 14.27 19.80
N LYS A 97 10.86 13.98 19.61
CA LYS A 97 11.82 14.88 18.93
C LYS A 97 12.02 14.56 17.45
N TYR A 98 11.27 13.61 16.92
CA TYR A 98 11.40 13.12 15.55
C TYR A 98 10.29 13.71 14.68
N ASP A 99 10.54 13.86 13.38
CA ASP A 99 9.56 14.40 12.41
C ASP A 99 8.81 13.30 11.65
N GLY A 100 9.13 12.02 11.90
CA GLY A 100 8.57 10.91 11.15
C GLY A 100 9.01 9.55 11.65
N PHE A 101 8.11 8.57 11.51
CA PHE A 101 8.36 7.18 11.82
C PHE A 101 8.07 6.31 10.60
N ILE A 102 9.09 5.66 10.07
CA ILE A 102 8.95 4.68 8.99
C ILE A 102 9.79 3.46 9.30
N GLN A 103 9.20 2.27 9.12
CA GLN A 103 9.97 1.04 9.23
C GLN A 103 10.85 0.89 7.98
N TYR A 104 12.15 0.80 8.20
CA TYR A 104 13.15 0.69 7.15
C TYR A 104 13.99 -0.58 7.30
N TRP A 105 14.36 -1.15 6.16
CA TRP A 105 15.24 -2.30 6.03
C TRP A 105 16.07 -2.14 4.77
N ASN A 106 17.36 -2.48 4.86
CA ASN A 106 18.23 -2.56 3.69
C ASN A 106 17.81 -3.79 2.83
N ALA A 107 17.57 -3.56 1.53
CA ALA A 107 17.06 -4.57 0.61
C ALA A 107 17.96 -5.81 0.46
N ILE A 108 19.28 -5.68 0.68
CA ILE A 108 20.27 -6.76 0.56
C ILE A 108 20.79 -7.29 1.90
N ALA A 109 20.41 -6.67 3.02
CA ALA A 109 20.94 -7.06 4.31
C ALA A 109 20.43 -8.44 4.75
N PRO A 110 21.30 -9.25 5.41
CA PRO A 110 20.85 -10.42 6.16
C PRO A 110 19.76 -10.00 7.17
N GLY A 111 18.65 -10.74 7.22
CA GLY A 111 17.53 -10.42 8.09
C GLY A 111 16.45 -9.50 7.49
N ASN A 112 16.56 -9.10 6.22
CA ASN A 112 15.44 -8.50 5.48
C ASN A 112 14.23 -9.47 5.53
N PRO A 113 13.04 -9.04 6.00
CA PRO A 113 11.84 -9.89 6.09
C PRO A 113 11.39 -10.41 4.72
N TRP A 114 11.75 -9.73 3.64
CA TRP A 114 11.42 -10.12 2.28
C TRP A 114 12.44 -11.09 1.67
N GLY A 115 13.55 -11.39 2.37
CA GLY A 115 14.63 -12.23 1.87
C GLY A 115 15.10 -11.81 0.46
N ARG A 116 15.28 -12.78 -0.44
CA ARG A 116 15.65 -12.50 -1.84
C ARG A 116 14.60 -11.68 -2.60
N SER A 117 13.33 -11.74 -2.21
CA SER A 117 12.28 -10.96 -2.87
C SER A 117 12.47 -9.46 -2.70
N GLY A 118 13.06 -9.03 -1.57
CA GLY A 118 13.41 -7.62 -1.36
C GLY A 118 14.44 -7.10 -2.36
N PHE A 119 15.50 -7.89 -2.60
CA PHE A 119 16.49 -7.58 -3.64
C PHE A 119 15.84 -7.41 -5.01
N TRP A 120 14.99 -8.36 -5.40
CA TRP A 120 14.32 -8.29 -6.70
C TRP A 120 13.39 -7.09 -6.83
N ARG A 121 12.63 -6.77 -5.78
CA ARG A 121 11.71 -5.62 -5.77
C ARG A 121 12.44 -4.29 -5.88
N TYR A 122 13.63 -4.18 -5.30
CA TYR A 122 14.40 -2.94 -5.27
C TYR A 122 15.22 -2.73 -6.55
N TYR A 123 15.92 -3.77 -7.02
CA TYR A 123 16.88 -3.66 -8.13
C TYR A 123 16.31 -4.02 -9.51
N ARG A 124 15.03 -4.39 -9.61
CA ARG A 124 14.41 -4.68 -10.90
C ARG A 124 13.27 -3.72 -11.21
N GLN A 125 13.17 -3.39 -12.49
CA GLN A 125 12.00 -2.71 -13.02
C GLN A 125 10.99 -3.74 -13.51
N TYR A 126 9.74 -3.54 -13.14
CA TYR A 126 8.63 -4.38 -13.51
C TYR A 126 7.76 -3.67 -14.53
N TYR A 127 7.40 -4.36 -15.60
CA TYR A 127 6.49 -3.85 -16.62
C TYR A 127 5.21 -4.67 -16.62
N PRO A 128 4.03 -4.03 -16.52
CA PRO A 128 2.77 -4.74 -16.70
C PRO A 128 2.67 -5.22 -18.14
N LEU A 129 2.37 -6.50 -18.34
CA LEU A 129 2.00 -7.00 -19.66
C LEU A 129 0.50 -6.93 -19.88
N SER A 130 0.10 -6.70 -21.13
CA SER A 130 -1.30 -6.85 -21.51
C SER A 130 -1.76 -8.29 -21.29
N SER A 131 -3.04 -8.46 -20.97
CA SER A 131 -3.63 -9.77 -20.64
C SER A 131 -3.44 -10.81 -21.75
N LEU A 132 -3.51 -10.38 -23.02
CA LEU A 132 -3.25 -11.23 -24.19
C LEU A 132 -1.80 -11.72 -24.23
N VAL A 133 -0.83 -10.80 -24.06
CA VAL A 133 0.58 -11.17 -24.07
C VAL A 133 0.90 -12.06 -22.88
N SER A 134 0.36 -11.76 -21.69
CA SER A 134 0.64 -12.61 -20.53
C SER A 134 0.14 -14.04 -20.70
N LYS A 135 -1.07 -14.25 -21.23
CA LYS A 135 -1.60 -15.60 -21.51
C LYS A 135 -0.72 -16.38 -22.48
N VAL A 136 -0.19 -15.71 -23.51
CA VAL A 136 0.73 -16.32 -24.47
C VAL A 136 2.04 -16.70 -23.79
N VAL A 137 2.63 -15.78 -23.03
CA VAL A 137 3.92 -16.02 -22.40
C VAL A 137 3.82 -17.05 -21.27
N GLU A 138 2.75 -17.05 -20.47
CA GLU A 138 2.47 -18.10 -19.48
C GLU A 138 2.39 -19.48 -20.14
N ARG A 139 1.73 -19.61 -21.30
CA ARG A 139 1.64 -20.88 -22.03
C ARG A 139 3.01 -21.36 -22.53
N VAL A 140 3.83 -20.44 -23.05
CA VAL A 140 5.19 -20.74 -23.52
C VAL A 140 6.12 -21.11 -22.36
N LEU A 141 6.04 -20.40 -21.23
CA LEU A 141 6.87 -20.69 -20.07
C LEU A 141 6.45 -21.98 -19.37
N ARG A 142 5.15 -22.25 -19.21
CA ARG A 142 4.67 -23.53 -18.64
C ARG A 142 5.12 -24.74 -19.47
N SER A 143 5.07 -24.65 -20.80
CA SER A 143 5.53 -25.74 -21.67
C SER A 143 7.04 -25.99 -21.59
N ARG A 144 7.84 -24.94 -21.36
CA ARG A 144 9.30 -25.06 -21.16
C ARG A 144 9.70 -25.48 -19.74
N PHE A 145 8.96 -25.09 -18.70
CA PHE A 145 9.19 -25.54 -17.32
C PHE A 145 8.94 -27.04 -17.14
N ILE A 146 8.03 -27.64 -17.92
CA ILE A 146 7.84 -29.10 -17.95
C ILE A 146 9.07 -29.81 -18.57
N GLN A 147 9.87 -29.12 -19.41
CA GLN A 147 11.03 -29.71 -20.09
C GLN A 147 12.37 -29.39 -19.41
N ALA A 148 12.46 -28.38 -18.55
CA ALA A 148 13.71 -27.88 -17.99
C ALA A 148 13.85 -28.14 -16.49
N ASN A 149 14.13 -29.40 -16.11
CA ASN A 149 14.78 -29.75 -14.83
C ASN A 149 16.32 -29.65 -14.92
N LEU A 150 16.84 -28.86 -15.86
CA LEU A 150 18.27 -28.66 -16.09
C LEU A 150 18.51 -27.15 -16.29
N LEU A 151 19.17 -26.54 -15.30
CA LEU A 151 19.57 -25.11 -15.13
C LEU A 151 18.63 -24.26 -14.24
N PRO A 152 19.18 -23.53 -13.24
CA PRO A 152 18.39 -22.84 -12.22
C PRO A 152 17.98 -21.46 -12.72
N LEU A 153 17.03 -21.39 -13.65
CA LEU A 153 16.19 -20.20 -13.75
C LEU A 153 15.16 -20.30 -12.63
N GLN A 154 15.33 -19.47 -11.60
CA GLN A 154 14.55 -19.52 -10.37
C GLN A 154 13.05 -19.50 -10.66
N PRO A 155 12.24 -20.27 -9.90
CA PRO A 155 10.83 -20.45 -10.16
C PRO A 155 10.11 -19.11 -10.21
N ILE A 156 9.39 -18.90 -11.30
CA ILE A 156 8.39 -17.84 -11.39
C ILE A 156 7.33 -18.22 -10.35
N HIS A 157 7.34 -17.53 -9.20
CA HIS A 157 6.33 -17.73 -8.17
C HIS A 157 5.02 -17.12 -8.67
N LEU A 158 4.30 -17.88 -9.51
CA LEU A 158 2.95 -17.57 -9.97
C LEU A 158 1.96 -17.90 -8.86
N SER A 159 2.01 -17.13 -7.79
CA SER A 159 0.91 -17.06 -6.82
C SER A 159 0.71 -15.60 -6.43
N GLY A 160 -0.26 -14.96 -7.09
CA GLY A 160 -0.80 -13.67 -6.65
C GLY A 160 -0.19 -12.41 -7.26
N PHE A 161 0.70 -12.50 -8.25
CA PHE A 161 1.13 -11.37 -9.05
C PHE A 161 0.65 -11.55 -10.49
N GLU A 162 -0.45 -10.90 -10.85
CA GLU A 162 -0.85 -10.82 -12.24
C GLU A 162 0.23 -10.07 -13.06
N ASN A 163 0.99 -10.87 -13.82
CA ASN A 163 1.65 -10.55 -15.08
C ASN A 163 2.74 -9.47 -15.02
N LEU A 164 3.82 -9.74 -14.29
CA LEU A 164 5.04 -8.93 -14.34
C LEU A 164 6.20 -9.76 -14.90
N PHE A 165 6.90 -9.21 -15.90
CA PHE A 165 8.08 -9.80 -16.50
C PHE A 165 9.35 -9.08 -16.07
N PHE A 166 10.43 -9.85 -15.94
CA PHE A 166 11.72 -9.35 -15.52
C PHE A 166 12.57 -8.93 -16.72
N ASN A 167 13.13 -7.73 -16.70
CA ASN A 167 14.25 -7.35 -17.56
C ASN A 167 15.52 -7.26 -16.70
N GLN A 168 16.59 -7.95 -17.08
CA GLN A 168 17.92 -7.80 -16.48
C GLN A 168 18.69 -6.79 -17.34
N LYS A 169 18.96 -5.60 -16.81
CA LYS A 169 20.08 -4.80 -17.28
C LYS A 169 21.21 -4.94 -16.26
N TYR A 170 22.38 -5.27 -16.81
CA TYR A 170 23.64 -5.66 -16.15
C TYR A 170 24.06 -4.72 -15.03
#